data_AF-A0A6N4WYN0-F1
#
_entry.id   AF-A0A6N4WYN0-F1
#
_cell.length_a   1.000
_cell.length_b   1.000
_cell.length_c   1.000
_cell.angle_alpha   90.00
_cell.angle_beta   90.00
_cell.angle_gamma   90.00
#
_symmetry.space_group_name_H-M   'P 1'
#
loop_
_entity.id
_entity.type
_entity.pdbx_description
1 polymer ?
#
loop_
_entity_poly.entity_id
_entity_poly.type
_entity_poly.pdbx_seq_one_letter_code
_entity_poly.pdbx_strand_id
1 'polypeptide(L)'
;MNSVERVAKRTRELRVKHGLTQEELAGLADMSEKFLQQIESRRKKEIWVSTVERIAAAFSLELHEFFAPEVPAESTPAKRVISSRVHRK
;
A
#
# COMPACT_ATOMS: atom_id res chain seq x y z
N MET A 1 12.72 -2.30 14.29
CA MET A 1 11.55 -2.42 13.41
C MET A 1 11.65 -3.74 12.67
N ASN A 2 10.66 -4.62 12.78
CA ASN A 2 10.63 -5.88 12.02
C ASN A 2 10.09 -5.65 10.58
N SER A 3 10.19 -6.67 9.72
CA SER A 3 9.79 -6.55 8.32
C SER A 3 8.31 -6.21 8.15
N VAL A 4 7.42 -6.77 8.97
CA VAL A 4 5.98 -6.49 8.91
C VAL A 4 5.68 -5.04 9.28
N GLU A 5 6.31 -4.53 10.33
CA GLU A 5 6.18 -3.13 10.75
C GLU A 5 6.65 -2.15 9.67
N ARG A 6 7.74 -2.50 8.98
CA ARG A 6 8.28 -1.69 7.89
C ARG A 6 7.33 -1.65 6.70
N VAL A 7 6.78 -2.79 6.31
CA VAL A 7 5.78 -2.86 5.23
C VAL A 7 4.52 -2.10 5.61
N ALA A 8 3.97 -2.33 6.80
CA ALA A 8 2.78 -1.63 7.29
C ALA A 8 2.96 -0.10 7.29
N LYS A 9 4.13 0.38 7.74
CA LYS A 9 4.48 1.80 7.72
C LYS A 9 4.54 2.34 6.29
N ARG A 10 5.33 1.71 5.41
CA ARG A 10 5.52 2.17 4.03
C ARG A 10 4.21 2.15 3.23
N THR A 11 3.39 1.11 3.37
CA THR A 11 2.07 1.02 2.75
C THR A 11 1.20 2.20 3.13
N ARG A 12 1.13 2.52 4.43
CA ARG A 12 0.37 3.67 4.92
C ARG A 12 0.93 5.01 4.44
N GLU A 13 2.26 5.17 4.42
CA GLU A 13 2.92 6.38 3.92
C GLU A 13 2.57 6.65 2.45
N LEU A 14 2.72 5.63 1.59
CA LEU A 14 2.36 5.74 0.17
C LEU A 14 0.87 6.04 0.01
N ARG A 15 0.01 5.35 0.77
CA ARG A 15 -1.44 5.56 0.73
C ARG A 15 -1.82 7.01 1.06
N VAL A 16 -1.29 7.53 2.17
CA VAL A 16 -1.61 8.89 2.65
C VAL A 16 -0.99 9.95 1.74
N LYS A 17 0.24 9.74 1.25
CA LYS A 17 0.90 10.62 0.26
C LYS A 17 0.01 10.84 -0.96
N HIS A 18 -0.71 9.80 -1.39
CA HIS A 18 -1.57 9.81 -2.57
C HIS A 18 -3.05 10.05 -2.26
N GLY A 19 -3.41 10.40 -1.02
CA GLY A 19 -4.79 10.73 -0.64
C GLY A 19 -5.78 9.55 -0.74
N LEU A 20 -5.29 8.31 -0.69
CA LEU A 20 -6.11 7.13 -0.91
C LEU A 20 -6.76 6.61 0.38
N THR A 21 -7.96 6.09 0.25
CA THR A 21 -8.59 5.25 1.28
C THR A 21 -8.01 3.83 1.26
N GLN A 22 -8.26 3.05 2.33
CA GLN A 22 -7.85 1.64 2.36
C GLN A 22 -8.54 0.84 1.25
N GLU A 23 -9.82 1.10 1.00
CA GLU A 23 -10.59 0.47 -0.09
C GLU A 23 -9.97 0.75 -1.47
N GLU A 24 -9.57 2.00 -1.74
CA GLU A 24 -8.98 2.38 -3.03
C GLU A 24 -7.61 1.77 -3.26
N LEU A 25 -6.71 1.81 -2.26
CA LEU A 25 -5.42 1.14 -2.39
C LEU A 25 -5.59 -0.37 -2.54
N ALA A 26 -6.53 -0.97 -1.82
CA ALA A 26 -6.81 -2.40 -1.96
C ALA A 26 -7.25 -2.74 -3.39
N GLY A 27 -8.10 -1.91 -4.00
CA GLY A 27 -8.48 -2.03 -5.41
C GLY A 27 -7.29 -1.88 -6.38
N LEU A 28 -6.40 -0.90 -6.16
CA LEU A 28 -5.19 -0.74 -6.99
C LEU A 28 -4.27 -1.97 -6.91
N ALA A 29 -4.11 -2.52 -5.71
CA ALA A 29 -3.25 -3.68 -5.44
C ALA A 29 -3.96 -5.03 -5.63
N ASP A 30 -5.18 -5.04 -6.20
CA ASP A 30 -6.01 -6.21 -6.51
C ASP A 30 -6.37 -7.10 -5.29
N MET A 31 -6.41 -6.51 -4.10
CA MET A 31 -6.63 -7.23 -2.84
C MET A 31 -7.89 -6.77 -2.12
N SER A 32 -8.32 -7.54 -1.12
CA SER A 32 -9.45 -7.10 -0.28
C SER A 32 -9.04 -5.97 0.68
N GLU A 33 -9.95 -5.03 0.92
CA GLU A 33 -9.77 -3.96 1.90
C GLU A 33 -9.42 -4.52 3.29
N LYS A 34 -10.11 -5.58 3.72
CA LYS A 34 -9.85 -6.25 5.01
C LYS A 34 -8.41 -6.76 5.10
N PHE A 35 -7.86 -7.29 4.01
CA PHE A 35 -6.48 -7.75 3.98
C PHE A 35 -5.50 -6.58 4.07
N LEU A 36 -5.72 -5.50 3.31
CA LEU A 36 -4.92 -4.28 3.41
C LEU A 36 -4.97 -3.69 4.82
N GLN A 37 -6.15 -3.64 5.44
CA GLN A 37 -6.33 -3.16 6.81
C GLN A 37 -5.53 -4.02 7.81
N GLN A 38 -5.51 -5.35 7.66
CA GLN A 38 -4.68 -6.23 8.50
C GLN A 38 -3.18 -5.97 8.33
N ILE A 39 -2.73 -5.60 7.12
CA ILE A 39 -1.34 -5.21 6.85
C ILE A 39 -1.03 -3.89 7.57
N GLU A 40 -1.78 -2.81 7.30
CA GLU A 40 -1.52 -1.49 7.90
C GLU A 40 -1.63 -1.48 9.43
N SER A 41 -2.51 -2.31 9.99
CA SER A 41 -2.68 -2.46 11.44
C SER A 41 -1.70 -3.45 12.10
N ARG A 42 -0.75 -4.00 11.33
CA ARG A 42 0.28 -4.94 11.83
C ARG A 42 -0.31 -6.20 12.48
N ARG A 43 -1.50 -6.62 12.06
CA ARG A 43 -2.19 -7.81 12.57
C ARG A 43 -1.69 -9.11 11.95
N LYS A 44 -0.79 -9.02 10.96
CA LYS A 44 -0.13 -10.16 10.33
C LYS A 44 1.14 -10.51 11.12
N LYS A 45 1.37 -11.80 11.36
CA LYS A 45 2.63 -12.28 11.95
C LYS A 45 3.77 -12.26 10.93
N GLU A 46 3.45 -12.54 9.67
CA GLU A 46 4.37 -12.64 8.56
C GLU A 46 3.75 -12.04 7.30
N ILE A 47 4.59 -11.68 6.33
CA ILE A 47 4.15 -11.15 5.04
C ILE A 47 4.97 -11.76 3.92
N TRP A 48 4.28 -12.18 2.86
CA TRP A 48 4.90 -12.74 1.68
C TRP A 48 5.49 -11.63 0.82
N VAL A 49 6.65 -11.87 0.21
CA VAL A 49 7.27 -10.93 -0.73
C VAL A 49 6.30 -10.53 -1.84
N SER A 50 5.54 -11.49 -2.38
CA SER A 50 4.50 -11.26 -3.39
C SER A 50 3.40 -10.29 -2.95
N THR A 51 3.11 -10.22 -1.64
CA THR A 51 2.17 -9.21 -1.12
C THR A 51 2.78 -7.82 -1.19
N VAL A 52 4.08 -7.69 -0.89
CA VAL A 52 4.79 -6.41 -0.97
C VAL A 52 4.93 -5.96 -2.42
N GLU A 53 5.27 -6.87 -3.34
CA GLU A 53 5.35 -6.59 -4.78
C GLU A 53 4.03 -6.04 -5.33
N ARG A 54 2.88 -6.62 -4.93
CA ARG A 54 1.57 -6.11 -5.35
C ARG A 54 1.28 -4.71 -4.84
N ILE A 55 1.70 -4.38 -3.61
CA ILE A 55 1.55 -3.02 -3.07
C ILE A 55 2.51 -2.06 -3.78
N ALA A 56 3.75 -2.47 -4.04
CA ALA A 56 4.73 -1.67 -4.76
C ALA A 56 4.24 -1.36 -6.19
N ALA A 57 3.75 -2.38 -6.90
CA ALA A 57 3.17 -2.26 -8.23
C ALA A 57 1.95 -1.33 -8.26
N ALA A 58 1.16 -1.23 -7.18
CA ALA A 58 0.06 -0.27 -7.10
C ALA A 58 0.53 1.20 -7.18
N PHE A 59 1.82 1.45 -6.89
CA PHE A 59 2.46 2.77 -6.94
C PHE A 59 3.55 2.88 -8.02
N SER A 60 3.56 1.98 -9.01
CA SER A 60 4.57 1.92 -10.07
C SER A 60 6.00 1.79 -9.52
N LEU A 61 6.17 1.06 -8.41
CA LEU A 61 7.46 0.84 -7.75
C LEU A 61 7.90 -0.61 -7.88
N GLU A 62 9.21 -0.80 -7.97
CA GLU A 62 9.87 -2.07 -7.77
C GLU A 62 10.04 -2.38 -6.27
N LEU A 63 10.28 -3.66 -5.95
CA LEU A 63 10.40 -4.11 -4.56
C LEU A 63 11.52 -3.40 -3.79
N HIS A 64 12.66 -3.14 -4.44
CA HIS A 64 13.78 -2.47 -3.79
C HIS A 64 13.47 -0.99 -3.48
N GLU A 65 12.68 -0.32 -4.33
CA GLU A 65 12.23 1.06 -4.11
C GLU A 65 11.21 1.14 -2.97
N PHE A 66 10.34 0.14 -2.86
CA PHE A 66 9.44 0.01 -1.71
C PHE A 66 10.22 -0.04 -0.39
N PHE A 67 11.39 -0.67 -0.37
CA PHE A 67 12.28 -0.73 0.79
C PHE A 67 13.40 0.32 0.77
N ALA A 68 13.31 1.38 -0.04
CA ALA A 68 14.24 2.50 0.06
C ALA A 68 14.15 3.17 1.46
N PRO A 69 15.21 3.80 1.97
CA PRO A 69 15.19 4.50 3.27
C PRO A 69 14.05 5.52 3.37
N GLU A 70 13.83 6.27 2.29
CA GLU A 70 12.78 7.28 2.16
C GLU A 70 11.65 6.80 1.25
N VAL A 71 10.50 7.47 1.34
CA VAL A 71 9.37 7.20 0.44
C VAL A 71 9.76 7.75 -0.95
N PRO A 72 9.76 6.93 -2.01
CA PRO A 72 10.16 7.40 -3.34
C PRO A 72 9.33 8.61 -3.78
N ALA A 73 10.00 9.68 -4.19
CA ALA A 73 9.35 10.91 -4.64
C ALA A 73 8.48 10.64 -5.88
N GLU A 74 8.98 9.81 -6.80
CA GLU A 74 8.37 9.45 -8.09
C GLU A 74 7.24 8.41 -7.99
N SER A 75 6.86 7.96 -6.77
CA SER A 75 5.76 6.99 -6.64
C SER A 75 4.45 7.58 -7.16
N THR A 76 3.72 6.83 -7.99
CA THR A 76 2.45 7.26 -8.60
C THR A 76 1.46 6.10 -8.70
N PRO A 77 0.16 6.30 -8.42
CA PRO A 77 -0.82 5.23 -8.56
C PRO A 77 -0.81 4.64 -9.98
N ALA A 78 -0.58 3.34 -10.11
CA ALA A 78 -0.41 2.67 -11.40
C ALA A 78 -1.68 2.65 -12.28
N LYS A 79 -2.85 2.88 -11.66
CA LYS A 79 -4.15 2.93 -12.34
C LYS A 79 -4.93 4.14 -11.86
N ARG A 80 -5.89 4.59 -12.67
CA ARG A 80 -6.86 5.61 -12.25
C ARG A 80 -7.61 5.11 -11.01
N VAL A 81 -7.53 5.90 -9.94
CA VAL A 81 -8.27 5.65 -8.70
C VAL A 81 -9.75 5.87 -8.99
N ILE A 82 -10.53 4.81 -8.89
CA ILE A 82 -11.99 4.93 -8.90
C ILE A 82 -12.38 5.39 -7.51
N SER A 83 -12.90 6.62 -7.41
CA SER A 83 -13.34 7.20 -6.14
C SER A 83 -14.33 6.26 -5.42
N SER A 84 -13.96 5.81 -4.23
CA SER A 84 -14.81 4.94 -3.42
C SER A 84 -15.99 5.71 -2.83
N ARG A 85 -16.99 4.98 -2.31
CA ARG A 85 -18.15 5.60 -1.63
C ARG A 85 -17.74 6.45 -0.43
N VAL A 86 -16.55 6.21 0.14
CA VAL A 86 -15.98 6.96 1.26
C VAL A 86 -15.76 8.43 0.90
N HIS A 87 -15.43 8.74 -0.35
CA HIS A 87 -15.21 10.10 -0.84
C HIS A 87 -16.50 10.87 -1.15
N ARG A 88 -17.67 10.21 -1.18
CA ARG A 88 -18.96 10.84 -1.52
C ARG A 88 -19.71 11.42 -0.32
N LYS A 89 -19.01 11.83 0.75
CA LYS A 89 -19.65 12.51 1.89
C LYS A 89 -19.69 14.02 1.70
#